data_AF-A0A0Q8IMC8-F1
#
_entry.id   AF-A0A0Q8IMC8-F1
#
_cell.length_a   1.000
_cell.length_b   1.000
_cell.length_c   1.000
_cell.angle_alpha   90.00
_cell.angle_beta   90.00
_cell.angle_gamma   90.00
#
_symmetry.space_group_name_H-M   'P 1'
#
loop_
_entity.id
_entity.type
_entity.pdbx_description
1 polymer ?
#
loop_
_entity_poly.entity_id
_entity_poly.type
_entity_poly.pdbx_seq_one_letter_code
_entity_poly.pdbx_strand_id
1 'polypeptide(L)'
;MMAVLSACGVTDRVGKRVDDTWAGDMLFDDNEKVILTSDGGNQLNPDASGKPLSVVLRVYQLTSLERFASVDADSLWDDPQKALGNTLIENREITLLPGMGQVDKWPLNKAAGYVGVAAFFRTDENSHWKVAFDANSLRKDGIWFSSDGLRVLVDNNTVSAVSGVDVLDKPKTQEQLAKATAQPDPSAEPTLTERVQDAVVQKVQDKAVGSAQKAVDSKLNSLLEGAQ
;
A
#
# COMPACT_ATOMS: atom_id res chain seq x y z
N MET A 1 -0.15 48.30 -57.16
CA MET A 1 0.78 47.15 -57.05
C MET A 1 1.87 47.54 -56.05
N MET A 2 1.76 47.10 -54.79
CA MET A 2 2.86 47.11 -53.82
C MET A 2 2.59 46.01 -52.79
N ALA A 3 3.63 45.22 -52.53
CA ALA A 3 3.55 43.82 -52.14
C ALA A 3 3.40 43.60 -50.62
N VAL A 4 2.63 42.57 -50.26
CA VAL A 4 2.57 42.00 -48.92
C VAL A 4 3.77 41.06 -48.76
N LEU A 5 4.69 41.37 -47.85
CA LEU A 5 5.80 40.48 -47.50
C LEU A 5 5.36 39.54 -46.38
N SER A 6 5.10 38.29 -46.74
CA SER A 6 4.87 37.18 -45.81
C SER A 6 6.22 36.76 -45.19
N ALA A 7 6.38 36.95 -43.88
CA ALA A 7 7.48 36.37 -43.13
C ALA A 7 7.17 34.88 -42.83
N CYS A 8 7.97 33.96 -43.39
CA CYS A 8 7.93 32.54 -43.07
C CYS A 8 8.64 32.27 -41.73
N GLY A 9 7.99 31.51 -40.85
CA GLY A 9 8.48 31.16 -39.52
C GLY A 9 9.71 30.25 -39.50
N VAL A 10 10.59 30.52 -38.55
CA VAL A 10 11.71 29.64 -38.15
C VAL A 10 11.73 29.59 -36.62
N THR A 11 10.93 28.74 -36.00
CA THR A 11 11.01 28.55 -34.52
C THR A 11 11.09 27.11 -34.04
N ASP A 12 10.92 26.06 -34.85
CA ASP A 12 10.62 24.74 -34.29
C ASP A 12 11.74 23.68 -34.22
N ARG A 13 13.04 24.02 -34.34
CA ARG A 13 14.08 22.96 -34.45
C ARG A 13 15.35 23.08 -33.61
N VAL A 14 15.40 23.93 -32.59
CA VAL A 14 16.60 24.07 -31.74
C VAL A 14 16.54 23.24 -30.45
N GLY A 15 15.36 22.91 -29.92
CA GLY A 15 15.25 22.21 -28.63
C GLY A 15 15.83 20.79 -28.61
N LYS A 16 15.57 19.97 -29.64
CA LYS A 16 15.84 18.51 -29.58
C LYS A 16 17.30 18.09 -29.79
N ARG A 17 18.28 18.99 -29.80
CA ARG A 17 19.70 18.62 -30.01
C ARG A 17 20.62 18.94 -28.84
N VAL A 18 20.16 19.70 -27.86
CA VAL A 18 20.98 20.08 -26.70
C VAL A 18 20.85 19.08 -25.55
N ASP A 19 19.79 18.27 -25.55
CA ASP A 19 19.48 17.31 -24.49
C ASP A 19 20.39 16.06 -24.53
N ASP A 20 20.90 15.67 -25.70
CA ASP A 20 21.70 14.44 -25.88
C ASP A 20 23.23 14.66 -25.76
N THR A 21 23.68 15.83 -25.30
CA THR A 21 25.11 16.15 -25.15
C THR A 21 25.51 16.09 -23.67
N TRP A 22 26.74 15.66 -23.36
CA TRP A 22 27.31 15.68 -21.99
C TRP A 22 27.22 17.05 -21.29
N ALA A 23 27.17 18.14 -22.07
CA ALA A 23 26.94 19.49 -21.59
C ALA A 23 25.48 19.77 -21.20
N GLY A 24 24.50 19.12 -21.84
CA GLY A 24 23.08 19.20 -21.44
C GLY A 24 22.85 18.47 -20.12
N ASP A 25 23.43 17.29 -19.95
CA ASP A 25 23.36 16.51 -18.71
C ASP A 25 24.01 17.27 -17.53
N MET A 26 25.15 17.94 -17.73
CA MET A 26 25.81 18.74 -16.68
C MET A 26 25.13 20.08 -16.35
N LEU A 27 24.46 20.72 -17.32
CA LEU A 27 23.80 22.02 -17.11
C LEU A 27 22.37 21.88 -16.57
N PHE A 28 21.80 20.68 -16.65
CA PHE A 28 20.46 20.33 -16.17
C PHE A 28 20.45 19.09 -15.26
N ASP A 29 21.55 18.81 -14.53
CA ASP A 29 21.68 17.71 -13.53
C ASP A 29 20.83 17.94 -12.26
N ASP A 30 19.62 18.49 -12.45
CA ASP A 30 18.47 18.46 -11.56
C ASP A 30 17.70 17.14 -11.70
N ASN A 31 18.34 16.07 -12.20
CA ASN A 31 17.76 14.74 -12.07
C ASN A 31 17.67 14.44 -10.59
N GLU A 32 16.45 14.51 -10.06
CA GLU A 32 16.06 14.01 -8.75
C GLU A 32 16.71 12.64 -8.56
N LYS A 33 17.35 12.39 -7.42
CA LYS A 33 18.09 11.15 -7.17
C LYS A 33 17.47 10.43 -5.99
N VAL A 34 17.34 9.12 -6.10
CA VAL A 34 17.21 8.29 -4.91
C VAL A 34 18.57 8.26 -4.25
N ILE A 35 18.67 8.84 -3.05
CA ILE A 35 19.84 8.71 -2.17
C ILE A 35 19.40 7.80 -1.03
N LEU A 36 19.87 6.56 -1.03
CA LEU A 36 19.54 5.57 0.00
C LEU A 36 20.79 5.26 0.81
N THR A 37 20.72 5.50 2.12
CA THR A 37 21.67 4.94 3.08
C THR A 37 21.07 3.67 3.66
N SER A 38 21.76 2.55 3.52
CA SER A 38 21.35 1.27 4.08
C SER A 38 22.37 0.84 5.13
N ASP A 39 21.91 0.77 6.38
CA ASP A 39 22.71 0.33 7.52
C ASP A 39 22.32 -1.10 7.90
N GLY A 40 23.29 -2.02 7.87
CA GLY A 40 23.13 -3.39 8.33
C GLY A 40 23.51 -3.50 9.80
N GLY A 41 22.57 -3.91 10.64
CA GLY A 41 22.80 -4.15 12.05
C GLY A 41 23.72 -5.34 12.32
N ASN A 42 24.22 -5.44 13.55
CA ASN A 42 25.15 -6.50 13.94
C ASN A 42 24.47 -7.87 14.07
N GLN A 43 23.14 -7.92 14.12
CA GLN A 43 22.35 -9.15 14.23
C GLN A 43 21.52 -9.40 12.97
N LEU A 44 21.92 -8.79 11.85
CA LEU A 44 21.25 -8.91 10.56
C LEU A 44 21.07 -10.37 10.11
N ASN A 45 19.85 -10.69 9.67
CA ASN A 45 19.44 -11.93 9.01
C ASN A 45 20.07 -13.20 9.62
N PRO A 46 19.88 -13.44 10.94
CA PRO A 46 20.61 -14.48 11.63
C PRO A 46 20.13 -15.88 11.20
N ASP A 47 21.05 -16.85 11.16
CA ASP A 47 20.66 -18.25 11.00
C ASP A 47 20.09 -18.87 12.28
N ALA A 48 19.74 -20.15 12.23
CA ALA A 48 19.19 -20.89 13.38
C ALA A 48 20.14 -20.97 14.59
N SER A 49 21.44 -20.69 14.41
CA SER A 49 22.43 -20.60 15.49
C SER A 49 22.63 -19.18 16.02
N GLY A 50 21.91 -18.19 15.47
CA GLY A 50 22.05 -16.78 15.79
C GLY A 50 23.21 -16.10 15.06
N LYS A 51 23.87 -16.76 14.11
CA LYS A 51 24.99 -16.18 13.37
C LYS A 51 24.45 -15.16 12.36
N PRO A 52 24.88 -13.89 12.39
CA PRO A 52 24.45 -12.88 11.42
C PRO A 52 24.90 -13.23 10.00
N LEU A 53 24.02 -13.00 9.02
CA LEU A 53 24.28 -13.23 7.59
C LEU A 53 23.93 -11.99 6.76
N SER A 54 24.47 -11.94 5.55
CA SER A 54 24.08 -10.92 4.58
C SER A 54 22.61 -11.06 4.18
N VAL A 55 22.02 -9.95 3.73
CA VAL A 55 20.67 -9.93 3.17
C VAL A 55 20.67 -9.22 1.81
N VAL A 56 19.74 -9.60 0.95
CA VAL A 56 19.49 -8.89 -0.30
C VAL A 56 18.37 -7.88 -0.09
N LEU A 57 18.65 -6.61 -0.37
CA LEU A 57 17.65 -5.56 -0.47
C LEU A 57 17.31 -5.39 -1.95
N ARG A 58 16.02 -5.28 -2.26
CA ARG A 58 15.58 -4.73 -3.54
C ARG A 58 14.83 -3.44 -3.32
N VAL A 59 15.22 -2.44 -4.09
CA VAL A 59 14.60 -1.11 -4.10
C VAL A 59 13.79 -0.97 -5.38
N TYR A 60 12.54 -0.55 -5.26
CA TYR A 60 11.57 -0.48 -6.34
C TYR A 60 11.13 0.97 -6.51
N GLN A 61 11.19 1.48 -7.74
CA GLN A 61 10.49 2.70 -8.10
C GLN A 61 9.12 2.34 -8.65
N LEU A 62 8.08 2.91 -8.05
CA LEU A 62 6.71 2.50 -8.27
C LEU A 62 5.84 3.69 -8.68
N THR A 63 4.93 3.50 -9.62
CA THR A 63 3.89 4.50 -9.93
C THR A 63 2.78 4.52 -8.87
N SER A 64 2.49 3.38 -8.24
CA SER A 64 1.47 3.23 -7.18
C SER A 64 1.88 2.21 -6.13
N LEU A 65 1.33 2.34 -4.92
CA LEU A 65 1.77 1.59 -3.74
C LEU A 65 0.95 0.30 -3.50
N GLU A 66 -0.28 0.20 -4.01
CA GLU A 66 -1.27 -0.80 -3.60
C GLU A 66 -0.78 -2.24 -3.75
N ARG A 67 -0.19 -2.57 -4.92
CA ARG A 67 0.33 -3.91 -5.18
C ARG A 67 1.54 -4.24 -4.32
N PHE A 68 2.44 -3.28 -4.15
CA PHE A 68 3.62 -3.44 -3.31
C PHE A 68 3.24 -3.61 -1.83
N ALA A 69 2.19 -2.93 -1.36
CA ALA A 69 1.68 -3.11 0.00
C ALA A 69 1.10 -4.51 0.22
N SER A 70 0.36 -5.07 -0.75
CA SER A 70 -0.32 -6.36 -0.61
C SER A 70 0.50 -7.60 -0.95
N VAL A 71 1.55 -7.47 -1.77
CA VAL A 71 2.34 -8.62 -2.25
C VAL A 71 3.14 -9.27 -1.11
N ASP A 72 3.23 -10.60 -1.12
CA ASP A 72 4.11 -11.41 -0.27
C ASP A 72 5.58 -11.40 -0.76
N ALA A 73 6.49 -11.80 0.11
CA ALA A 73 7.93 -11.77 -0.16
C ALA A 73 8.32 -12.74 -1.29
N ASP A 74 7.76 -13.96 -1.31
CA ASP A 74 8.12 -14.99 -2.29
C ASP A 74 7.73 -14.58 -3.72
N SER A 75 6.51 -14.09 -3.90
CA SER A 75 6.02 -13.60 -5.19
C SER A 75 6.83 -12.40 -5.69
N LEU A 76 7.22 -11.49 -4.79
CA LEU A 76 8.04 -10.33 -5.15
C LEU A 76 9.49 -10.72 -5.45
N TRP A 77 10.01 -11.76 -4.80
CA TRP A 77 11.34 -12.31 -5.04
C TRP A 77 11.44 -13.02 -6.38
N ASP A 78 10.47 -13.88 -6.70
CA ASP A 78 10.46 -14.74 -7.88
C ASP A 78 10.33 -13.92 -9.18
N ASP A 79 9.28 -13.10 -9.29
CA ASP A 79 9.05 -12.27 -10.46
C ASP A 79 8.38 -10.93 -10.07
N PRO A 80 9.19 -9.87 -9.84
CA PRO A 80 8.66 -8.57 -9.44
C PRO A 80 7.79 -7.94 -10.53
N GLN A 81 8.05 -8.22 -11.81
CA GLN A 81 7.25 -7.68 -12.92
C GLN A 81 5.86 -8.31 -12.94
N LYS A 82 5.76 -9.62 -12.71
CA LYS A 82 4.47 -10.32 -12.58
C LYS A 82 3.72 -9.88 -11.33
N ALA A 83 4.42 -9.71 -10.21
CA ALA A 83 3.82 -9.36 -8.93
C ALA A 83 3.28 -7.91 -8.91
N LEU A 84 4.07 -6.96 -9.42
CA LEU A 84 3.74 -5.52 -9.39
C LEU A 84 3.08 -5.04 -10.68
N GLY A 85 3.23 -5.76 -11.80
CA GLY A 85 2.60 -5.43 -13.06
C GLY A 85 3.04 -4.07 -13.59
N ASN A 86 2.07 -3.24 -13.96
CA ASN A 86 2.32 -1.90 -14.50
C ASN A 86 2.70 -0.85 -13.44
N THR A 87 2.70 -1.22 -12.15
CA THR A 87 3.13 -0.28 -11.10
C THR A 87 4.64 -0.22 -10.96
N LEU A 88 5.36 -1.27 -11.40
CA LEU A 88 6.81 -1.31 -11.40
C LEU A 88 7.38 -0.47 -12.54
N ILE A 89 8.24 0.48 -12.19
CA ILE A 89 9.01 1.27 -13.16
C ILE A 89 10.38 0.62 -13.35
N GLU A 90 11.09 0.42 -12.24
CA GLU A 90 12.38 -0.24 -12.20
C GLU A 90 12.64 -0.82 -10.80
N ASN A 91 13.57 -1.76 -10.72
CA ASN A 91 14.09 -2.26 -9.46
C ASN A 91 15.62 -2.33 -9.50
N ARG A 92 16.22 -2.28 -8.31
CA ARG A 92 17.66 -2.39 -8.08
C ARG A 92 17.90 -3.35 -6.92
N GLU A 93 18.90 -4.20 -7.06
CA GLU A 93 19.34 -5.12 -6.02
C GLU A 93 20.61 -4.58 -5.33
N ILE A 94 20.66 -4.72 -4.01
CA ILE A 94 21.75 -4.29 -3.14
C ILE A 94 22.03 -5.41 -2.13
N THR A 95 23.27 -5.85 -2.00
CA THR A 95 23.66 -6.79 -0.93
C THR A 95 24.11 -6.00 0.30
N LEU A 96 23.53 -6.28 1.45
CA LEU A 96 23.87 -5.64 2.72
C LEU A 96 24.52 -6.65 3.67
N LEU A 97 25.65 -6.25 4.26
CA LEU A 97 26.44 -7.08 5.16
C LEU A 97 26.19 -6.69 6.62
N PRO A 98 26.27 -7.64 7.59
CA PRO A 98 26.13 -7.33 9.00
C PRO A 98 27.17 -6.30 9.48
N GLY A 99 26.72 -5.31 10.25
CA GLY A 99 27.58 -4.25 10.80
C GLY A 99 28.11 -3.23 9.78
N MET A 100 27.64 -3.29 8.52
CA MET A 100 28.11 -2.40 7.46
C MET A 100 27.01 -1.45 7.00
N GLY A 101 27.39 -0.19 6.76
CA GLY A 101 26.54 0.80 6.11
C GLY A 101 27.05 1.12 4.70
N GLN A 102 26.13 1.41 3.78
CA GLN A 102 26.46 1.87 2.43
C GLN A 102 25.50 2.96 1.95
N VAL A 103 25.96 3.77 1.01
CA VAL A 103 25.17 4.85 0.41
C VAL A 103 25.12 4.63 -1.10
N ASP A 104 23.93 4.40 -1.61
CA ASP A 104 23.66 4.22 -3.02
C ASP A 104 22.91 5.43 -3.56
N LYS A 105 23.28 5.84 -4.79
CA LYS A 105 22.69 7.00 -5.46
C LYS A 105 22.39 6.66 -6.92
N TRP A 106 21.16 6.89 -7.35
CA TRP A 106 20.76 6.70 -8.75
C TRP A 106 19.59 7.62 -9.12
N PRO A 107 19.30 7.82 -10.41
CA PRO A 107 18.20 8.69 -10.84
C PRO A 107 16.85 8.24 -10.29
N LEU A 108 16.06 9.17 -9.77
CA LEU A 108 14.64 9.00 -9.50
C LEU A 108 13.87 9.22 -10.79
N ASN A 109 13.08 8.23 -11.19
CA ASN A 109 12.23 8.33 -12.35
C ASN A 109 11.13 9.37 -12.10
N LYS A 110 10.87 10.23 -13.08
CA LYS A 110 9.84 11.28 -13.00
C LYS A 110 8.42 10.71 -12.80
N ALA A 111 8.17 9.47 -13.23
CA ALA A 111 6.90 8.79 -13.05
C ALA A 111 6.78 8.07 -11.68
N ALA A 112 7.85 8.00 -10.88
CA ALA A 112 7.82 7.34 -9.58
C ALA A 112 6.95 8.16 -8.60
N GLY A 113 5.87 7.55 -8.12
CA GLY A 113 5.09 8.05 -6.99
C GLY A 113 5.67 7.58 -5.65
N TYR A 114 6.31 6.40 -5.64
CA TYR A 114 6.84 5.77 -4.43
C TYR A 114 8.19 5.10 -4.66
N VAL A 115 8.96 5.00 -3.58
CA VAL A 115 10.17 4.16 -3.50
C VAL A 115 9.94 3.09 -2.43
N GLY A 116 9.80 1.84 -2.85
CA GLY A 116 9.68 0.70 -1.95
C GLY A 116 11.04 0.07 -1.68
N VAL A 117 11.32 -0.32 -0.44
CA VAL A 117 12.52 -1.07 -0.07
C VAL A 117 12.08 -2.38 0.57
N ALA A 118 12.50 -3.52 0.03
CA ALA A 118 12.23 -4.84 0.58
C ALA A 118 13.54 -5.56 0.89
N ALA A 119 13.65 -6.13 2.09
CA ALA A 119 14.74 -7.01 2.51
C ALA A 119 14.26 -8.46 2.49
N PHE A 120 14.96 -9.32 1.74
CA PHE A 120 14.61 -10.73 1.59
C PHE A 120 15.37 -11.57 2.61
N PHE A 121 14.78 -11.69 3.79
CA PHE A 121 15.32 -12.49 4.89
C PHE A 121 15.21 -13.98 4.63
N ARG A 122 16.00 -14.77 5.36
CA ARG A 122 15.94 -16.24 5.32
C ARG A 122 14.69 -16.82 5.98
N THR A 123 14.09 -16.08 6.91
CA THR A 123 12.89 -16.48 7.66
C THR A 123 11.93 -15.30 7.71
N ASP A 124 10.64 -15.60 7.61
CA ASP A 124 9.53 -14.64 7.71
C ASP A 124 9.01 -14.48 9.15
N GLU A 125 9.52 -15.28 10.10
CA GLU A 125 9.11 -15.23 11.50
C GLU A 125 9.33 -13.84 12.12
N ASN A 126 8.22 -13.21 12.54
CA ASN A 126 8.18 -11.85 13.10
C ASN A 126 8.91 -10.81 12.23
N SER A 127 8.90 -11.01 10.92
CA SER A 127 9.62 -10.16 9.99
C SER A 127 8.81 -8.93 9.60
N HIS A 128 9.47 -7.76 9.65
CA HIS A 128 9.02 -6.56 8.96
C HIS A 128 9.92 -6.35 7.75
N TRP A 129 9.53 -6.87 6.60
CA TRP A 129 10.44 -7.08 5.48
C TRP A 129 10.41 -5.99 4.41
N LYS A 130 9.51 -5.01 4.51
CA LYS A 130 9.44 -3.90 3.55
C LYS A 130 9.00 -2.60 4.20
N VAL A 131 9.49 -1.49 3.64
CA VAL A 131 9.08 -0.11 3.92
C VAL A 131 8.83 0.59 2.59
N ALA A 132 8.07 1.69 2.57
CA ALA A 132 7.96 2.52 1.37
C ALA A 132 7.95 4.00 1.71
N PHE A 133 8.41 4.82 0.76
CA PHE A 133 8.53 6.26 0.92
C PHE A 133 7.82 6.97 -0.22
N ASP A 134 7.26 8.15 0.05
CA ASP A 134 6.73 9.04 -0.99
C ASP A 134 7.89 9.60 -1.81
N ALA A 135 7.85 9.40 -3.13
CA ALA A 135 8.93 9.83 -4.01
C ALA A 135 9.09 11.36 -4.04
N ASN A 136 8.04 12.14 -3.77
CA ASN A 136 8.12 13.60 -3.73
C ASN A 136 9.00 14.09 -2.59
N SER A 137 9.14 13.32 -1.50
CA SER A 137 10.08 13.68 -0.42
C SER A 137 11.56 13.69 -0.85
N LEU A 138 11.87 13.07 -1.99
CA LEU A 138 13.21 13.03 -2.59
C LEU A 138 13.39 14.05 -3.72
N ARG A 139 12.30 14.73 -4.10
CA ARG A 139 12.33 15.80 -5.09
C ARG A 139 12.71 17.09 -4.37
N LYS A 140 13.64 17.85 -4.96
CA LYS A 140 14.04 19.14 -4.39
C LYS A 140 12.89 20.13 -4.59
N ASP A 141 12.23 20.53 -3.51
CA ASP A 141 11.34 21.70 -3.52
C ASP A 141 12.18 22.99 -3.49
N GLY A 142 12.80 23.32 -4.63
CA GLY A 142 13.42 24.62 -4.85
C GLY A 142 14.81 24.85 -4.21
N ILE A 143 15.41 25.98 -4.62
CA ILE A 143 16.84 26.34 -4.67
C ILE A 143 17.64 26.24 -3.34
N TRP A 144 17.02 25.89 -2.21
CA TRP A 144 17.63 26.03 -0.88
C TRP A 144 17.74 24.75 -0.04
N PHE A 145 17.16 23.61 -0.45
CA PHE A 145 17.21 22.38 0.34
C PHE A 145 17.71 21.18 -0.48
N SER A 146 18.77 20.53 0.00
CA SER A 146 19.10 19.18 -0.42
C SER A 146 18.06 18.22 0.17
N SER A 147 17.48 17.34 -0.63
CA SER A 147 16.68 16.22 -0.13
C SER A 147 17.52 15.43 0.88
N ASP A 148 17.02 15.25 2.12
CA ASP A 148 17.76 14.58 3.22
C ASP A 148 18.10 13.10 2.94
N GLY A 149 17.59 12.55 1.83
CA GLY A 149 17.80 11.16 1.46
C GLY A 149 17.06 10.21 2.39
N LEU A 150 16.95 8.96 1.94
CA LEU A 150 16.38 7.89 2.74
C LEU A 150 17.48 7.23 3.55
N ARG A 151 17.16 6.83 4.78
CA ARG A 151 18.01 5.95 5.57
C ARG A 151 17.17 4.81 6.11
N VAL A 152 17.63 3.59 5.88
CA VAL A 152 17.01 2.37 6.41
C VAL A 152 18.01 1.63 7.29
N LEU A 153 17.53 1.12 8.42
CA LEU A 153 18.25 0.16 9.24
C LEU A 153 17.63 -1.21 9.02
N VAL A 154 18.48 -2.17 8.67
CA VAL A 154 18.10 -3.58 8.56
C VAL A 154 18.82 -4.35 9.66
N ASP A 155 18.05 -4.87 10.62
CA ASP A 155 18.60 -5.65 11.74
C ASP A 155 17.63 -6.76 12.13
N ASN A 156 18.16 -7.87 12.65
CA ASN A 156 17.44 -9.15 12.75
C ASN A 156 16.74 -9.47 11.41
N ASN A 157 15.42 -9.63 11.43
CA ASN A 157 14.57 -9.85 10.25
C ASN A 157 13.66 -8.64 9.99
N THR A 158 14.13 -7.44 10.31
CA THR A 158 13.34 -6.21 10.18
C THR A 158 14.08 -5.15 9.37
N VAL A 159 13.36 -4.45 8.51
CA VAL A 159 13.77 -3.19 7.91
C VAL A 159 12.94 -2.07 8.51
N SER A 160 13.59 -0.97 8.86
CA SER A 160 12.97 0.20 9.48
C SER A 160 13.47 1.48 8.85
N ALA A 161 12.58 2.46 8.69
CA ALA A 161 12.93 3.81 8.25
C ALA A 161 13.58 4.58 9.40
N VAL A 162 14.83 4.99 9.22
CA VAL A 162 15.56 5.89 10.14
C VAL A 162 15.45 7.34 9.69
N SER A 163 15.46 7.57 8.37
CA SER A 163 15.16 8.86 7.73
C SER A 163 14.14 8.64 6.62
N GLY A 164 13.21 9.59 6.48
CA GLY A 164 12.01 9.46 5.66
C GLY A 164 10.81 8.94 6.48
N VAL A 165 9.62 9.07 5.90
CA VAL A 165 8.37 8.58 6.49
C VAL A 165 7.95 7.31 5.78
N ASP A 166 7.82 6.21 6.52
CA ASP A 166 7.25 4.97 5.98
C ASP A 166 5.75 5.15 5.75
N VAL A 167 5.32 5.01 4.50
CA VAL A 167 3.91 5.17 4.09
C VAL A 167 3.13 3.85 4.10
N LEU A 168 3.78 2.70 4.35
CA LEU A 168 3.10 1.41 4.54
C LEU A 168 2.44 1.31 5.92
N ASP A 169 3.09 1.81 6.96
CA ASP A 169 2.64 1.75 8.35
C ASP A 169 1.64 2.85 8.71
N LYS A 170 0.73 3.21 7.77
CA LYS A 170 -0.43 4.03 8.14
C LYS A 170 -1.24 3.23 9.17
N PRO A 171 -1.45 3.73 10.40
CA PRO A 171 -2.24 3.01 11.39
C PRO A 171 -3.61 2.74 10.75
N LYS A 172 -4.00 1.46 10.69
CA LYS A 172 -5.32 1.03 10.21
C LYS A 172 -6.34 2.00 10.79
N THR A 173 -6.92 2.86 9.94
CA THR A 173 -7.88 3.85 10.39
C THR A 173 -9.00 3.08 11.09
N GLN A 174 -9.49 3.58 12.22
CA GLN A 174 -10.48 2.88 13.05
C GLN A 174 -11.67 2.34 12.24
N GLU A 175 -12.00 2.92 11.09
CA GLU A 175 -12.97 2.40 10.12
C GLU A 175 -12.63 0.99 9.58
N GLN A 176 -11.38 0.68 9.28
CA GLN A 176 -10.97 -0.66 8.81
C GLN A 176 -10.94 -1.67 9.96
N LEU A 177 -10.59 -1.24 11.18
CA LEU A 177 -10.75 -2.08 12.37
C LEU A 177 -12.23 -2.35 12.64
N ALA A 178 -13.09 -1.34 12.52
CA ALA A 178 -14.54 -1.46 12.69
C ALA A 178 -15.21 -2.30 11.61
N LYS A 179 -14.70 -2.31 10.37
CA LYS A 179 -15.20 -3.17 9.28
C LYS A 179 -14.79 -4.63 9.44
N ALA A 180 -13.62 -4.90 10.04
CA ALA A 180 -13.15 -6.25 10.32
C ALA A 180 -13.88 -6.90 11.51
N THR A 181 -14.34 -6.11 12.49
CA THR A 181 -15.22 -6.59 13.58
C THR A 181 -16.71 -6.61 13.22
N ALA A 182 -17.10 -6.14 12.04
CA ALA A 182 -18.49 -6.14 11.58
C ALA A 182 -18.90 -7.41 10.80
N GLN A 183 -18.09 -8.47 10.81
CA GLN A 183 -18.60 -9.80 10.43
C GLN A 183 -19.42 -10.36 11.60
N PRO A 184 -20.69 -10.76 11.39
CA PRO A 184 -21.50 -11.31 12.47
C PRO A 184 -20.93 -12.66 12.89
N ASP A 185 -20.49 -12.76 14.15
CA ASP A 185 -20.13 -14.01 14.80
C ASP A 185 -21.40 -14.86 14.99
N PRO A 186 -21.51 -16.07 14.41
CA PRO A 186 -22.67 -16.95 14.61
C PRO A 186 -22.71 -17.60 16.01
N SER A 187 -21.79 -17.24 16.91
CA SER A 187 -21.56 -17.95 18.19
C SER A 187 -21.80 -17.10 19.45
N ALA A 188 -22.24 -15.85 19.31
CA ALA A 188 -22.60 -15.04 20.48
C ALA A 188 -23.96 -15.50 21.03
N GLU A 189 -23.96 -16.13 22.21
CA GLU A 189 -25.21 -16.41 22.93
C GLU A 189 -25.94 -15.08 23.21
N PRO A 190 -27.24 -14.97 22.88
CA PRO A 190 -27.97 -13.72 23.01
C PRO A 190 -28.05 -13.31 24.47
N THR A 191 -27.76 -12.04 24.74
CA THR A 191 -27.77 -11.50 26.09
C THR A 191 -29.17 -11.59 26.69
N LEU A 192 -29.27 -11.73 28.02
CA LEU A 192 -30.54 -11.85 28.77
C LEU A 192 -31.55 -10.76 28.40
N THR A 193 -31.09 -9.58 27.98
CA THR A 193 -31.92 -8.45 27.57
C THR A 193 -32.55 -8.66 26.19
N GLU A 194 -31.82 -9.24 25.23
CA GLU A 194 -32.34 -9.62 23.89
C GLU A 194 -33.32 -10.78 23.99
N ARG A 195 -33.04 -11.78 24.83
CA ARG A 195 -33.95 -12.93 25.06
C ARG A 195 -35.30 -12.52 25.64
N VAL A 196 -35.31 -11.49 26.49
CA VAL A 196 -36.55 -10.96 27.08
C VAL A 196 -37.34 -10.15 26.05
N GLN A 197 -36.67 -9.45 25.14
CA GLN A 197 -37.32 -8.71 24.06
C GLN A 197 -37.93 -9.64 23.02
N ASP A 198 -37.20 -10.68 22.61
CA ASP A 198 -37.71 -11.70 21.69
C ASP A 198 -38.89 -12.48 22.30
N ALA A 199 -38.82 -12.84 23.58
CA ALA A 199 -39.93 -13.49 24.28
C ALA A 199 -41.17 -12.59 24.39
N VAL A 200 -40.99 -11.27 24.52
CA VAL A 200 -42.10 -10.30 24.54
C VAL A 200 -42.70 -10.13 23.15
N VAL A 201 -41.88 -10.03 22.10
CA VAL A 201 -42.34 -9.92 20.70
C VAL A 201 -43.10 -11.18 20.27
N GLN A 202 -42.59 -12.36 20.61
CA GLN A 202 -43.25 -13.63 20.27
C GLN A 202 -44.60 -13.78 20.99
N LYS A 203 -44.69 -13.34 22.25
CA LYS A 203 -45.95 -13.33 23.02
C LYS A 203 -46.98 -12.32 22.51
N VAL A 204 -46.54 -11.24 21.86
CA VAL A 204 -47.41 -10.27 21.18
C VAL A 204 -47.88 -10.84 19.84
N GLN A 205 -47.01 -11.52 19.10
CA GLN A 205 -47.35 -12.19 17.84
C GLN A 205 -48.39 -13.31 18.03
N ASP A 206 -48.20 -14.17 19.04
CA ASP A 206 -49.12 -15.28 19.33
C ASP A 206 -50.52 -14.80 19.76
N LYS A 207 -50.59 -13.67 20.46
CA LYS A 207 -51.87 -13.01 20.78
C LYS A 207 -52.55 -12.40 19.55
N ALA A 208 -51.78 -11.91 18.58
CA ALA A 208 -52.32 -11.34 17.33
C ALA A 208 -52.78 -12.41 16.33
N VAL A 209 -52.13 -13.58 16.30
CA VAL A 209 -52.57 -14.71 15.47
C VAL A 209 -53.82 -15.38 16.06
N GLY A 210 -53.90 -15.51 17.39
CA GLY A 210 -55.08 -16.08 18.06
C GLY A 210 -56.37 -15.26 17.90
N SER A 211 -56.27 -13.93 17.71
CA SER A 211 -57.42 -13.07 17.43
C SER A 211 -57.82 -13.10 15.95
N ALA A 212 -56.86 -13.25 15.03
CA ALA A 212 -57.13 -13.43 13.61
C ALA A 212 -57.80 -14.78 13.30
N GLN A 213 -57.38 -15.87 13.95
CA GLN A 213 -57.97 -17.21 13.77
C GLN A 213 -59.45 -17.23 14.19
N LYS A 214 -59.79 -16.62 15.34
CA LYS A 214 -61.17 -16.52 15.84
C LYS A 214 -62.09 -15.68 14.94
N ALA A 215 -61.55 -14.67 14.23
CA ALA A 215 -62.31 -13.85 13.30
C ALA A 215 -62.59 -14.57 11.97
N VAL A 216 -61.70 -15.47 11.55
CA VAL A 216 -61.87 -16.28 10.33
C VAL A 216 -62.83 -17.45 10.57
N ASP A 217 -62.73 -18.14 11.72
CA ASP A 217 -63.61 -19.25 12.09
C ASP A 217 -65.07 -18.81 12.26
N SER A 218 -65.31 -17.62 12.84
CA SER A 218 -66.66 -17.07 13.00
C SER A 218 -67.32 -16.67 11.66
N LYS A 219 -66.52 -16.26 10.66
CA LYS A 219 -67.03 -16.01 9.29
C LYS A 219 -67.35 -17.29 8.54
N LEU A 220 -66.53 -18.33 8.68
CA LEU A 220 -66.77 -19.62 8.03
C LEU A 220 -68.04 -20.31 8.56
N ASN A 221 -68.28 -20.26 9.87
CA ASN A 221 -69.50 -20.82 10.46
C ASN A 221 -70.76 -20.07 10.00
N SER A 222 -70.70 -18.74 9.83
CA SER A 222 -71.85 -17.95 9.33
C SER A 222 -72.20 -18.19 7.85
N LEU A 223 -71.28 -18.78 7.06
CA LEU A 223 -71.49 -19.07 5.65
C LEU A 223 -72.03 -20.49 5.41
N LEU A 224 -71.91 -21.38 6.40
CA LEU A 224 -72.42 -22.75 6.31
C LEU A 224 -73.90 -22.87 6.72
N GLU A 225 -74.44 -21.90 7.47
CA GLU A 225 -75.85 -21.86 7.87
C GLU A 225 -76.77 -21.20 6.80
N GLY A 226 -76.22 -20.72 5.68
CA GLY A 226 -76.96 -20.04 4.61
C GLY A 226 -77.26 -20.89 3.37
N ALA A 227 -76.97 -22.19 3.39
CA ALA A 227 -77.20 -23.10 2.25
C ALA A 227 -78.11 -24.26 2.65
N GLN A 228 -79.40 -23.96 2.85
CA GLN A 228 -80.53 -24.88 2.71
C GLN A 228 -81.61 -24.21 1.86
#